data_AF-A0A920QED5-F1
#
_entry.id   AF-A0A920QED5-F1
#
_cell.length_a   1.000
_cell.length_b   1.000
_cell.length_c   1.000
_cell.angle_alpha   90.00
_cell.angle_beta   90.00
_cell.angle_gamma   90.00
#
_symmetry.space_group_name_H-M   'P 1'
#
loop_
_entity.id
_entity.type
_entity.pdbx_description
1 polymer ?
#
loop_
_entity_poly.entity_id
_entity_poly.type
_entity_poly.pdbx_seq_one_letter_code
_entity_poly.pdbx_strand_id
1 'polypeptide(L)'
;MPAARKASARKGILAGGNWIIDQVKMIDVYPQREQLANITGATVTGTGGSPYNLLVNLAKLNAGIPLAAAGLVGKDAFGNLILEDCARHSIDTKLLKATSDAPTSYTDVMTETKGGNRTFFHNRGANALWDGSDLDFNKTGPCFFTSAICSCSTSWMVPTKNMAPRRPGSWQRRRRPGCGQVSTP
;
A
#
# COMPACT_ATOMS: atom_id res chain seq x y z
N MET A 1 10.10 -33.72 -27.55
CA MET A 1 9.52 -32.44 -27.08
C MET A 1 9.52 -32.47 -25.55
N PRO A 2 10.10 -31.49 -24.84
CA PRO A 2 10.08 -31.52 -23.38
C PRO A 2 8.67 -31.16 -22.90
N ALA A 3 8.14 -31.99 -22.01
CA ALA A 3 6.83 -31.79 -21.41
C ALA A 3 6.80 -30.47 -20.64
N ALA A 4 5.84 -29.60 -20.96
CA ALA A 4 5.58 -28.39 -20.19
C ALA A 4 5.22 -28.78 -18.75
N ARG A 5 6.07 -28.42 -17.78
CA ARG A 5 5.76 -28.57 -16.35
C ARG A 5 4.45 -27.82 -16.05
N LYS A 6 3.44 -28.54 -15.57
CA LYS A 6 2.21 -27.96 -15.01
C LYS A 6 2.61 -26.98 -13.90
N ALA A 7 2.36 -25.69 -14.10
CA ALA A 7 2.60 -24.70 -13.06
C ALA A 7 1.73 -25.05 -11.84
N SER A 8 2.37 -25.29 -10.69
CA SER A 8 1.69 -25.45 -9.40
C SER A 8 0.71 -24.30 -9.19
N ALA A 9 -0.51 -24.60 -8.72
CA ALA A 9 -1.51 -23.59 -8.43
C ALA A 9 -0.96 -22.63 -7.36
N ARG A 10 -0.60 -21.41 -7.79
CA ARG A 10 -0.12 -20.35 -6.91
C ARG A 10 -1.21 -20.01 -5.89
N LYS A 11 -0.91 -20.12 -4.59
CA LYS A 11 -1.83 -19.85 -3.48
C LYS A 11 -1.27 -18.73 -2.61
N GLY A 12 -2.12 -17.77 -2.26
CA GLY A 12 -1.79 -16.66 -1.37
C GLY A 12 -1.81 -15.29 -2.04
N ILE A 13 -1.61 -14.26 -1.22
CA ILE A 13 -1.59 -12.84 -1.62
C ILE A 13 -0.23 -12.25 -1.24
N LEU A 14 0.40 -11.59 -2.21
CA LEU A 14 1.58 -10.76 -2.00
C LEU A 14 1.16 -9.30 -2.13
N ALA A 15 1.26 -8.50 -1.09
CA ALA A 15 1.03 -7.06 -1.22
C ALA A 15 2.37 -6.35 -1.14
N GLY A 16 2.68 -5.52 -2.14
CA GLY A 16 3.93 -4.79 -2.18
C GLY A 16 3.74 -3.32 -2.54
N GLY A 17 4.45 -2.44 -1.86
CA GLY A 17 4.27 -1.00 -2.06
C GLY A 17 4.73 -0.20 -0.86
N ASN A 18 3.99 0.87 -0.56
CA ASN A 18 4.38 1.81 0.47
C ASN A 18 4.01 1.32 1.87
N TRP A 19 5.01 1.23 2.74
CA TRP A 19 4.88 0.92 4.16
C TRP A 19 5.06 2.21 4.95
N ILE A 20 4.06 2.62 5.71
CA ILE A 20 3.99 3.96 6.30
C ILE A 20 3.63 3.85 7.79
N ILE A 21 4.27 4.66 8.63
CA ILE A 21 3.80 4.91 10.00
C ILE A 21 3.04 6.23 10.04
N ASP A 22 1.81 6.22 10.54
CA ASP A 22 1.05 7.44 10.81
C ASP A 22 1.24 7.84 12.26
N GLN A 23 1.78 9.04 12.48
CA GLN A 23 1.92 9.65 13.80
C GLN A 23 0.84 10.72 13.97
N VAL A 24 -0.23 10.38 14.68
CA VAL A 24 -1.34 11.28 14.93
C VAL A 24 -1.05 12.12 16.16
N LYS A 25 -0.99 13.44 15.96
CA LYS A 25 -0.75 14.46 16.99
C LYS A 25 -1.99 15.34 17.08
N MET A 26 -2.58 15.41 18.28
CA MET A 26 -3.69 16.33 18.52
C MET A 26 -3.13 17.72 18.80
N ILE A 27 -3.65 18.74 18.13
CA ILE A 27 -3.19 20.13 18.26
C ILE A 27 -4.33 21.05 18.69
N ASP A 28 -3.99 22.11 19.41
CA ASP A 28 -4.93 23.15 19.82
C ASP A 28 -5.41 24.00 18.61
N VAL A 29 -4.49 24.33 17.72
CA VAL A 29 -4.74 25.09 16.48
C VAL A 29 -3.71 24.73 15.42
N TYR A 30 -4.08 24.76 14.14
CA TYR A 30 -3.09 24.73 13.07
C TYR A 30 -2.42 26.12 12.94
N PRO A 31 -1.12 26.27 13.26
CA PRO A 31 -0.51 27.58 13.38
C PRO A 31 -0.37 28.26 12.02
N GLN A 32 -0.44 29.59 12.02
CA GLN A 32 0.04 30.37 10.89
C GLN A 32 1.56 30.20 10.73
N ARG A 33 2.10 30.57 9.56
CA ARG A 33 3.54 30.53 9.32
C ARG A 33 4.26 31.30 10.44
N GLU A 34 5.37 30.73 10.92
CA GLU A 34 6.21 31.31 11.97
C GLU A 34 5.56 31.37 13.37
N GLN A 35 4.40 30.73 13.57
CA GLN A 35 3.75 30.59 14.89
C GLN A 35 3.88 29.18 15.46
N LEU A 36 3.77 29.08 16.79
CA LEU A 36 3.81 27.83 17.53
C LEU A 36 2.39 27.40 17.91
N ALA A 37 2.14 26.09 17.86
CA ALA A 37 0.94 25.43 18.36
C ALA A 37 1.33 24.34 19.34
N ASN A 38 0.44 24.00 20.28
CA ASN A 38 0.69 22.98 21.27
C ASN A 38 0.16 21.64 20.80
N ILE A 39 1.01 20.61 20.91
CA ILE A 39 0.54 19.23 20.84
C ILE A 39 -0.06 18.88 22.19
N THR A 40 -1.31 18.41 22.17
CA THR A 40 -2.07 17.99 23.34
C THR A 40 -2.18 16.46 23.36
N GLY A 41 -2.11 15.88 24.56
CA GLY A 41 -2.20 14.41 24.72
C GLY A 41 -0.99 13.63 24.18
N ALA A 42 -1.14 12.31 24.17
CA ALA A 42 -0.10 11.41 23.66
C ALA A 42 -0.17 11.30 22.14
N THR A 43 1.00 11.20 21.49
CA THR A 43 1.07 10.88 20.06
C THR A 43 0.62 9.44 19.84
N VAL A 44 -0.39 9.24 19.00
CA VAL A 44 -0.86 7.91 18.63
C VAL A 44 -0.09 7.45 17.39
N THR A 45 0.63 6.34 17.52
CA THR A 45 1.38 5.75 16.41
C THR A 45 0.59 4.59 15.82
N GLY A 46 0.31 4.66 14.53
CA GLY A 46 -0.38 3.62 13.77
C GLY A 46 0.45 3.19 12.56
N THR A 47 0.29 1.93 12.19
CA THR A 47 0.83 1.35 10.96
C THR A 47 -0.18 1.56 9.83
N GLY A 48 0.33 1.89 8.65
CA GLY A 48 -0.47 2.28 7.50
C GLY A 48 0.22 1.92 6.19
N GLY A 49 -0.34 2.46 5.11
CA GLY A 49 -0.01 2.05 3.74
C GLY A 49 -0.95 0.95 3.23
N SER A 50 -1.24 0.97 1.94
CA SER A 50 -2.20 0.04 1.35
C SER A 50 -1.80 -1.44 1.43
N PRO A 51 -0.52 -1.86 1.23
CA PRO A 51 -0.17 -3.27 1.38
C PRO A 51 -0.38 -3.73 2.82
N TYR A 52 0.03 -2.92 3.80
CA TYR A 52 -0.18 -3.19 5.23
C TYR A 52 -1.68 -3.38 5.54
N ASN A 53 -2.52 -2.40 5.18
CA ASN A 53 -3.96 -2.44 5.46
C ASN A 53 -4.64 -3.66 4.82
N LEU A 54 -4.27 -4.00 3.58
CA LEU A 54 -4.81 -5.17 2.89
C LEU A 54 -4.46 -6.46 3.64
N LEU A 55 -3.17 -6.68 3.93
CA LEU A 55 -2.69 -7.92 4.52
C LEU A 55 -3.23 -8.10 5.95
N VAL A 56 -3.20 -7.05 6.77
CA VAL A 56 -3.72 -7.11 8.15
C VAL A 56 -5.23 -7.34 8.17
N ASN A 57 -5.99 -6.71 7.28
CA ASN A 57 -7.43 -6.97 7.19
C ASN A 57 -7.72 -8.41 6.77
N LEU A 58 -6.99 -8.96 5.80
CA LEU A 58 -7.13 -10.36 5.39
C LEU A 58 -6.74 -11.34 6.50
N ALA A 59 -5.70 -11.01 7.27
CA ALA A 59 -5.28 -11.79 8.43
C ALA A 59 -6.37 -11.79 9.52
N LYS A 60 -6.95 -10.60 9.82
CA LYS A 60 -8.05 -10.45 10.79
C LYS A 60 -9.33 -11.14 10.36
N LEU A 61 -9.62 -11.18 9.06
CA LEU A 61 -10.75 -11.91 8.50
C LEU A 61 -10.52 -13.43 8.44
N ASN A 62 -9.33 -13.91 8.84
CA ASN A 62 -8.93 -15.30 8.80
C ASN A 62 -9.19 -15.95 7.42
N ALA A 63 -8.74 -15.28 6.36
CA ALA A 63 -8.99 -15.70 4.98
C ALA A 63 -8.42 -17.09 4.61
N GLY A 64 -7.63 -17.72 5.50
CA GLY A 64 -7.11 -19.08 5.32
C GLY A 64 -6.11 -19.23 4.16
N ILE A 65 -5.57 -18.11 3.67
CA ILE A 65 -4.63 -18.04 2.56
C ILE A 65 -3.28 -17.48 3.03
N PRO A 66 -2.16 -17.94 2.47
CA PRO A 66 -0.84 -17.37 2.79
C PRO A 66 -0.77 -15.89 2.41
N LEU A 67 -0.22 -15.07 3.30
CA LEU A 67 -0.05 -13.63 3.14
C LEU A 67 1.44 -13.27 3.15
N ALA A 68 1.87 -12.44 2.21
CA ALA A 68 3.26 -12.00 2.11
C ALA A 68 3.34 -10.49 1.85
N ALA A 69 4.33 -9.87 2.48
CA ALA A 69 4.67 -8.46 2.40
C ALA A 69 5.91 -8.25 1.53
N ALA A 70 5.83 -7.28 0.61
CA ALA A 70 6.97 -6.83 -0.20
C ALA A 70 7.17 -5.31 -0.08
N GLY A 71 8.41 -4.86 -0.04
CA GLY A 71 8.70 -3.43 0.02
C GLY A 71 10.03 -3.14 0.71
N LEU A 72 10.18 -1.87 1.08
CA LEU A 72 11.37 -1.38 1.77
C LEU A 72 10.97 -0.52 2.97
N VAL A 73 11.53 -0.83 4.13
CA VAL A 73 11.45 -0.05 5.37
C VAL A 73 12.84 0.42 5.77
N GLY A 74 12.93 1.42 6.64
CA GLY A 74 14.19 1.83 7.25
C GLY A 74 14.63 0.82 8.33
N LYS A 75 15.94 0.75 8.57
CA LYS A 75 16.55 0.08 9.72
C LYS A 75 16.41 0.96 10.97
N ASP A 76 15.17 1.22 11.37
CA ASP A 76 14.83 2.08 12.49
C ASP A 76 13.68 1.49 13.32
N ALA A 77 13.30 2.17 14.40
CA ALA A 77 12.23 1.73 15.28
C ALA A 77 10.89 1.57 14.55
N PHE A 78 10.60 2.42 13.56
CA PHE A 78 9.37 2.34 12.77
C PHE A 78 9.35 1.13 11.84
N GLY A 79 10.48 0.81 11.21
CA GLY A 79 10.63 -0.40 10.41
C GLY A 79 10.45 -1.65 11.25
N ASN A 80 11.04 -1.67 12.46
CA ASN A 80 10.86 -2.76 13.41
C ASN A 80 9.39 -2.93 13.82
N LEU A 81 8.67 -1.84 14.13
CA LEU A 81 7.25 -1.89 14.46
C LEU A 81 6.41 -2.53 13.34
N ILE A 82 6.69 -2.18 12.07
CA ILE A 82 5.99 -2.76 10.91
C ILE A 82 6.28 -4.26 10.80
N LEU A 83 7.55 -4.65 10.94
CA LEU A 83 7.98 -6.05 10.83
C LEU A 83 7.39 -6.90 11.97
N GLU A 84 7.43 -6.41 13.19
CA GLU A 84 6.83 -7.05 14.36
C GLU A 84 5.33 -7.23 14.20
N ASP A 85 4.63 -6.20 13.72
CA ASP A 85 3.19 -6.28 13.53
C ASP A 85 2.79 -7.25 12.41
N CYS A 86 3.55 -7.27 11.32
CA CYS A 86 3.39 -8.28 10.27
C CYS A 86 3.59 -9.70 10.83
N ALA A 87 4.60 -9.91 11.68
CA ALA A 87 4.84 -11.19 12.33
C ALA A 87 3.69 -11.60 13.25
N ARG A 88 3.11 -10.68 14.03
CA ARG A 88 1.92 -10.94 14.86
C ARG A 88 0.73 -11.44 14.05
N HIS A 89 0.59 -10.97 12.81
CA HIS A 89 -0.48 -11.35 11.89
C HIS A 89 -0.12 -12.53 10.96
N SER A 90 0.98 -13.24 11.21
CA SER A 90 1.46 -14.37 10.39
C SER A 90 1.67 -14.01 8.91
N ILE A 91 2.09 -12.78 8.64
CA ILE A 91 2.42 -12.28 7.30
C ILE A 91 3.90 -12.55 7.02
N ASP A 92 4.23 -13.20 5.90
CA ASP A 92 5.63 -13.44 5.50
C ASP A 92 6.29 -12.14 5.05
N THR A 93 7.35 -11.72 5.75
CA THR A 93 8.09 -10.47 5.51
C THR A 93 9.42 -10.67 4.77
N LYS A 94 9.71 -11.85 4.21
CA LYS A 94 10.99 -12.09 3.49
C LYS A 94 11.28 -11.12 2.35
N LEU A 95 10.24 -10.56 1.73
CA LEU A 95 10.34 -9.59 0.64
C LEU A 95 10.18 -8.14 1.13
N LEU A 96 9.97 -7.93 2.43
CA LEU A 96 9.94 -6.62 3.08
C LEU A 96 11.33 -6.35 3.68
N LYS A 97 12.18 -5.69 2.90
CA LYS A 97 13.59 -5.47 3.25
C LYS A 97 13.75 -4.24 4.13
N ALA A 98 14.82 -4.22 4.92
CA ALA A 98 15.22 -3.06 5.71
C ALA A 98 16.50 -2.42 5.12
N THR A 99 16.49 -1.10 4.92
CA THR A 99 17.65 -0.32 4.44
C THR A 99 18.15 0.68 5.48
N SER A 100 19.45 0.97 5.49
CA SER A 100 20.05 2.08 6.23
C SER A 100 20.10 3.39 5.44
N ASP A 101 19.76 3.36 4.15
CA ASP A 101 19.95 4.48 3.23
C ASP A 101 18.85 5.57 3.38
N ALA A 102 17.72 5.21 3.97
CA ALA A 102 16.62 6.12 4.27
C ALA A 102 15.81 5.63 5.48
N PRO A 103 15.16 6.54 6.23
CA PRO A 103 14.26 6.17 7.31
C PRO A 103 12.98 5.50 6.76
N THR A 104 12.27 4.77 7.60
CA THR A 104 10.92 4.28 7.29
C THR A 104 10.01 5.46 6.97
N SER A 105 9.16 5.31 5.96
CA SER A 105 8.20 6.36 5.59
C SER A 105 7.22 6.60 6.72
N TYR A 106 6.88 7.86 6.97
CA TYR A 106 5.89 8.23 7.97
C TYR A 106 5.08 9.44 7.55
N THR A 107 3.91 9.59 8.14
CA THR A 107 3.06 10.76 7.98
C THR A 107 2.73 11.33 9.34
N ASP A 108 3.09 12.59 9.57
CA ASP A 108 2.58 13.35 10.72
C ASP A 108 1.18 13.87 10.39
N VAL A 109 0.21 13.46 11.21
CA VAL A 109 -1.18 13.87 11.09
C VAL A 109 -1.49 14.83 12.22
N MET A 110 -1.57 16.12 11.89
CA MET A 110 -1.93 17.17 12.82
C MET A 110 -3.45 17.30 12.83
N THR A 111 -4.10 16.93 13.95
CA THR A 111 -5.57 16.96 14.08
C THR A 111 -5.99 18.03 15.07
N GLU A 112 -6.76 19.02 14.61
CA GLU A 112 -7.28 20.09 15.47
C GLU A 112 -8.35 19.56 16.42
N THR A 113 -8.16 19.75 17.73
CA THR A 113 -9.09 19.27 18.76
C THR A 113 -10.47 19.90 18.69
N LYS A 114 -10.57 21.18 18.32
CA LYS A 114 -11.84 21.93 18.26
C LYS A 114 -12.54 21.82 16.90
N GLY A 115 -11.77 21.82 15.82
CA GLY A 115 -12.30 21.87 14.45
C GLY A 115 -12.34 20.52 13.72
N GLY A 116 -11.63 19.50 14.22
CA GLY A 116 -11.55 18.18 13.58
C GLY A 116 -10.77 18.14 12.26
N ASN A 117 -10.30 19.28 11.76
CA ASN A 117 -9.48 19.36 10.56
C ASN A 117 -8.17 18.59 10.74
N ARG A 118 -7.71 17.99 9.65
CA ARG A 118 -6.47 17.19 9.62
C ARG A 118 -5.54 17.71 8.54
N THR A 119 -4.31 17.99 8.93
CA THR A 119 -3.22 18.35 8.02
C THR A 119 -2.15 17.26 8.05
N PHE A 120 -1.65 16.90 6.88
CA PHE A 120 -0.74 15.77 6.70
C PHE A 120 0.63 16.25 6.22
N PHE A 121 1.68 15.87 6.94
CA PHE A 121 3.07 16.06 6.50
C PHE A 121 3.69 14.69 6.26
N HIS A 122 4.07 14.42 5.03
CA HIS A 122 4.50 13.08 4.63
C HIS A 122 5.99 13.04 4.30
N ASN A 123 6.71 12.11 4.92
CA ASN A 123 8.07 11.75 4.57
C ASN A 123 8.05 10.42 3.79
N ARG A 124 8.48 10.46 2.52
CA ARG A 124 8.49 9.27 1.65
C ARG A 124 9.50 8.21 2.10
N GLY A 125 10.60 8.59 2.76
CA GLY A 125 11.59 7.66 3.31
C GLY A 125 12.02 6.55 2.34
N ALA A 126 12.21 5.35 2.88
CA ALA A 126 12.58 4.12 2.18
C ALA A 126 11.64 3.75 1.02
N ASN A 127 10.37 4.16 1.06
CA ASN A 127 9.43 3.90 -0.04
C ASN A 127 9.86 4.60 -1.35
N ALA A 128 10.60 5.70 -1.27
CA ALA A 128 11.12 6.39 -2.45
C ALA A 128 12.25 5.62 -3.15
N LEU A 129 12.92 4.69 -2.44
CA LEU A 129 14.03 3.89 -2.96
C LEU A 129 13.58 2.53 -3.50
N TRP A 130 12.32 2.14 -3.26
CA TRP A 130 11.81 0.85 -3.68
C TRP A 130 11.06 0.96 -5.01
N ASP A 131 11.53 0.21 -6.01
CA ASP A 131 10.95 0.16 -7.35
C ASP A 131 10.33 -1.21 -7.70
N GLY A 132 10.41 -2.18 -6.77
CA GLY A 132 9.92 -3.54 -6.95
C GLY A 132 10.70 -4.38 -7.97
N SER A 133 11.84 -3.89 -8.46
CA SER A 133 12.71 -4.62 -9.40
C SER A 133 13.27 -5.92 -8.81
N ASP A 134 13.28 -6.03 -7.49
CA ASP A 134 13.75 -7.18 -6.73
C ASP A 134 12.72 -8.31 -6.62
N LEU A 135 11.50 -8.12 -7.15
CA LEU A 135 10.44 -9.12 -7.15
C LEU A 135 10.52 -10.06 -8.36
N ASP A 136 10.91 -11.32 -8.12
CA ASP A 136 10.84 -12.38 -9.12
C ASP A 136 9.48 -13.10 -9.05
N PHE A 137 8.52 -12.62 -9.86
CA PHE A 137 7.16 -13.19 -9.92
C PHE A 137 7.09 -14.65 -10.37
N ASN A 138 8.18 -15.21 -10.93
CA ASN A 138 8.23 -16.63 -11.28
C ASN A 138 8.57 -17.51 -10.07
N LYS A 139 9.17 -16.94 -9.02
CA LYS A 139 9.51 -17.62 -7.76
C LYS A 139 8.55 -17.31 -6.63
N THR A 140 7.81 -16.20 -6.70
CA THR A 140 6.82 -15.86 -5.68
C THR A 140 5.58 -16.74 -5.84
N GLY A 141 5.32 -17.62 -4.87
CA GLY A 141 4.14 -18.50 -4.80
C GLY A 141 2.75 -17.83 -4.75
N PRO A 142 2.59 -16.54 -4.38
CA PRO A 142 1.29 -15.85 -4.37
C PRO A 142 0.71 -15.51 -5.75
N CYS A 143 -0.62 -15.40 -5.81
CA CYS A 143 -1.40 -15.25 -7.06
C CYS A 143 -1.74 -13.79 -7.41
N PHE A 144 -1.82 -12.90 -6.41
CA PHE A 144 -2.22 -11.51 -6.58
C PHE A 144 -1.20 -10.55 -5.97
N PHE A 145 -0.81 -9.54 -6.76
CA PHE A 145 0.06 -8.43 -6.38
C PHE A 145 -0.73 -7.13 -6.42
N THR A 146 -0.84 -6.44 -5.29
CA THR A 146 -1.34 -5.07 -5.26
C THR A 146 -0.16 -4.13 -5.02
N SER A 147 0.11 -3.26 -6.00
CA SER A 147 0.89 -2.06 -5.80
C SER A 147 -0.06 -0.91 -5.58
N ALA A 148 0.02 -0.30 -4.40
CA ALA A 148 -0.52 1.03 -4.20
C ALA A 148 0.66 1.99 -4.10
N ILE A 149 1.23 2.29 -5.25
CA ILE A 149 1.89 3.57 -5.41
C ILE A 149 0.77 4.62 -5.34
N CYS A 150 0.73 5.40 -4.25
CA CYS A 150 -0.01 6.65 -4.25
C CYS A 150 0.73 7.59 -5.21
N SER A 151 0.53 7.39 -6.52
CA SER A 151 1.07 8.27 -7.55
C SER A 151 0.18 9.49 -7.56
N CYS A 152 0.61 10.57 -6.92
CA CYS A 152 0.38 11.86 -7.54
C CYS A 152 1.26 11.82 -8.81
N SER A 153 0.67 11.39 -9.93
CA SER A 153 1.27 11.12 -11.25
C SER A 153 2.27 9.96 -11.34
N THR A 154 1.86 8.82 -11.90
CA THR A 154 2.35 8.23 -13.16
C THR A 154 1.86 6.78 -13.26
N SER A 155 1.13 6.51 -14.34
CA SER A 155 0.55 5.22 -14.74
C SER A 155 1.54 4.05 -14.71
N TRP A 156 1.18 2.97 -14.00
CA TRP A 156 1.71 1.63 -14.27
C TRP A 156 0.59 0.58 -14.19
N MET A 157 0.20 0.08 -15.36
CA MET A 157 -0.59 -1.14 -15.52
C MET A 157 0.37 -2.33 -15.49
N VAL A 158 -0.01 -3.40 -14.79
CA VAL A 158 0.65 -4.70 -14.88
C VAL A 158 0.69 -5.13 -16.36
N PRO A 159 1.85 -5.49 -16.94
CA PRO A 159 1.89 -6.03 -18.29
C PRO A 159 1.29 -7.43 -18.26
N THR A 160 0.01 -7.55 -18.59
CA THR A 160 -0.49 -8.82 -19.11
C THR A 160 0.14 -9.01 -20.50
N LYS A 161 0.96 -10.06 -20.63
CA LYS A 161 1.46 -10.53 -21.94
C LYS A 161 0.25 -10.80 -22.84
N ASN A 162 -0.12 -9.82 -23.67
CA ASN A 162 -0.87 -9.92 -24.94
C ASN A 162 -1.76 -8.69 -25.20
N MET A 163 -1.19 -7.49 -25.25
CA MET A 163 -1.88 -6.38 -25.91
C MET A 163 -0.89 -5.48 -26.63
N ALA A 164 -0.93 -5.53 -27.96
CA ALA A 164 -0.21 -4.59 -28.82
C ALA A 164 -0.73 -3.16 -28.58
N PRO A 165 0.15 -2.14 -28.63
CA PRO A 165 -0.23 -0.77 -28.30
C PRO A 165 -1.16 -0.19 -29.37
N ARG A 166 -2.39 0.17 -28.99
CA ARG A 166 -3.27 1.01 -29.82
C ARG A 166 -3.08 2.49 -29.46
N ARG A 167 -2.93 3.32 -30.49
CA ARG A 167 -2.69 4.77 -30.43
C ARG A 167 -3.76 5.51 -29.61
N PRO A 168 -3.41 6.62 -28.94
CA PRO A 168 -4.34 7.40 -28.12
C PRO A 168 -5.22 8.29 -29.00
N GLY A 169 -6.55 8.21 -28.81
CA GLY A 169 -7.50 9.18 -29.36
C GLY A 169 -8.73 8.56 -30.04
N SER A 170 -9.70 8.10 -29.23
CA SER A 170 -11.16 8.12 -29.53
C SER A 170 -11.91 7.32 -28.45
N TRP A 171 -12.47 7.99 -27.45
CA TRP A 171 -13.39 7.36 -26.49
C TRP A 171 -14.79 7.35 -27.09
N GLN A 172 -15.21 6.23 -27.70
CA GLN A 172 -16.62 5.99 -28.00
C GLN A 172 -17.26 5.15 -26.88
N ARG A 173 -18.30 5.69 -26.22
CA ARG A 173 -19.16 4.96 -25.30
C ARG A 173 -19.81 3.79 -26.02
N ARG A 174 -19.44 2.55 -25.69
CA ARG A 174 -20.24 1.37 -26.07
C ARG A 174 -21.29 1.10 -24.98
N ARG A 175 -22.56 1.33 -25.31
CA ARG A 175 -23.70 0.77 -24.58
C ARG A 175 -23.71 -0.75 -24.80
N ARG A 176 -23.85 -1.55 -23.74
CA ARG A 176 -24.19 -2.98 -23.86
C ARG A 176 -25.66 -3.08 -24.30
N PRO A 177 -25.99 -3.85 -25.35
CA PRO A 177 -27.37 -4.20 -25.64
C PRO A 177 -27.80 -5.37 -24.74
N GLY A 178 -28.97 -5.27 -24.10
CA GLY A 178 -29.63 -6.43 -23.48
C GLY A 178 -29.93 -6.37 -21.98
N CYS A 179 -30.44 -5.26 -21.46
CA CYS A 179 -31.23 -5.33 -20.22
C CYS A 179 -32.41 -4.36 -20.34
N GLY A 180 -33.62 -4.93 -20.42
CA GLY A 180 -34.86 -4.22 -20.65
C GLY A 180 -35.15 -3.19 -19.55
N GLN A 181 -35.74 -2.08 -19.98
CA GLN A 181 -36.30 -1.07 -19.08
C GLN A 181 -37.53 -1.67 -18.39
N VAL A 182 -37.52 -1.69 -17.06
CA VAL A 182 -38.74 -1.76 -16.26
C VAL A 182 -39.05 -0.34 -15.81
N SER A 183 -40.09 0.23 -16.41
CA SER A 183 -40.71 1.48 -16.02
C SER A 183 -41.87 1.21 -15.06
N THR A 184 -41.97 1.97 -13.97
CA THR A 184 -43.19 2.55 -13.36
C THR A 184 -42.92 3.02 -11.93
N PRO A 185 -43.79 3.88 -11.36
CA PRO A 185 -44.60 4.95 -11.92
C PRO A 185 -43.94 6.33 -11.77
#